data_AF-A0AAE0Y0L0-F1
#
_entry.id   AF-A0AAE0Y0L0-F1
#
_cell.length_a   1.000
_cell.length_b   1.000
_cell.length_c   1.000
_cell.angle_alpha   90.00
_cell.angle_beta   90.00
_cell.angle_gamma   90.00
#
_symmetry.space_group_name_H-M   'P 1'
#
loop_
_entity.id
_entity.type
_entity.pdbx_description
1 polymer ?
#
loop_
_entity_poly.entity_id
_entity_poly.type
_entity_poly.pdbx_seq_one_letter_code
_entity_poly.pdbx_strand_id
1 'polypeptide(L)'
;MVFEKGIRAIPLSVELWLHYLNFYIAEFGSMPGESEKIRKLYERALAASGKEFRSDKLWDSFISWENMNGNLKAVTAIYDRLISTPTQLYSHHWDNFKRHINIHHPKETLDIDTFLKLRSEVLTKTVNYHIDDEDEVGLDEVLQVGESPDVDAPPGMIATTGDEKELKKIRSKFVEKREFVFKANEEEVSKRWTFEETIRRPYFHVKPLERGQLKNWREYLDFEITQGDHHRIVVLFERCMIACALYEDFWMKYAKYLELHSLDGVRSVYQRACDIHLPKKPYIHLAWTAFEERRGNYSLARKILMNIESNVPGLAMVCMRRISLERRNKNHKAAEELFKTYVEKAVSHKTRTFFSIKYARYLQKIIGDTERARKILTDALEIDSTNEKIFLQLLDVEYQAQPIEESRVLDIFSRMLKSDVSMEFKVKVSQRRMEFLEDFGECIKKISEAYDEHQKLVKEANSKKRKPEKEKGPEETTEKRAKVDNQSAPASGEHIPPAPVPPPPMGHPMPPDPSYGPNPPSWPAGPGYGAMPTGYMAYPYPAYPPQYNYYGY
;
A
#
# COMPACT_ATOMS: atom_id res chain seq x y z
N MET A 1 21.89 -1.81 -27.86
CA MET A 1 21.60 -1.03 -26.63
C MET A 1 20.11 -0.89 -26.29
N VAL A 2 19.17 -1.01 -27.24
CA VAL A 2 17.72 -0.84 -26.97
C VAL A 2 17.16 -1.97 -26.08
N PHE A 3 17.41 -3.24 -26.43
CA PHE A 3 16.96 -4.38 -25.64
C PHE A 3 17.46 -4.34 -24.19
N GLU A 4 18.75 -4.05 -23.98
CA GLU A 4 19.34 -3.90 -22.63
C GLU A 4 18.65 -2.83 -21.78
N LYS A 5 18.28 -1.69 -22.38
CA LYS A 5 17.49 -0.66 -21.68
C LYS A 5 16.07 -1.17 -21.36
N GLY A 6 15.45 -1.89 -22.29
CA GLY A 6 14.13 -2.48 -22.11
C GLY A 6 14.06 -3.49 -20.97
N ILE A 7 14.94 -4.49 -20.95
CA ILE A 7 14.98 -5.52 -19.90
C ILE A 7 15.41 -4.95 -18.55
N ARG A 8 16.19 -3.87 -18.51
CA ARG A 8 16.50 -3.16 -17.26
C ARG A 8 15.26 -2.45 -16.70
N ALA A 9 14.37 -1.97 -17.57
CA ALA A 9 13.13 -1.30 -17.15
C ALA A 9 12.04 -2.31 -16.76
N ILE A 10 11.87 -3.40 -17.52
CA ILE A 10 10.83 -4.41 -17.31
C ILE A 10 11.46 -5.82 -17.43
N PRO A 11 12.15 -6.30 -16.37
CA PRO A 11 12.88 -7.57 -16.40
C PRO A 11 11.97 -8.80 -16.39
N LEU A 12 10.69 -8.66 -16.03
CA LEU A 12 9.74 -9.77 -15.97
C LEU A 12 8.99 -10.03 -17.28
N SER A 13 9.22 -9.21 -18.31
CA SER A 13 8.56 -9.41 -19.61
C SER A 13 9.19 -10.57 -20.37
N VAL A 14 8.56 -11.74 -20.30
CA VAL A 14 8.97 -12.97 -21.02
C VAL A 14 9.09 -12.71 -22.52
N GLU A 15 8.10 -12.05 -23.12
CA GLU A 15 8.09 -11.72 -24.56
C GLU A 15 9.27 -10.80 -24.94
N LEU A 16 9.63 -9.83 -24.08
CA LEU A 16 10.78 -8.95 -24.35
C LEU A 16 12.11 -9.71 -24.32
N TRP A 17 12.26 -10.66 -23.38
CA TRP A 17 13.43 -11.54 -23.34
C TRP A 17 13.51 -12.41 -24.58
N LEU A 18 12.40 -13.01 -25.01
CA LEU A 18 12.35 -13.83 -26.23
C LEU A 18 12.74 -13.02 -27.46
N HIS A 19 12.24 -11.79 -27.62
CA HIS A 19 12.66 -10.92 -28.72
C HIS A 19 14.16 -10.59 -28.66
N TYR A 20 14.70 -10.35 -27.47
CA TYR A 20 16.14 -10.08 -27.31
C TYR A 20 16.98 -11.31 -27.66
N LEU A 21 16.59 -12.49 -27.17
CA LEU A 21 17.25 -13.76 -27.46
C LEU A 21 17.22 -14.08 -28.96
N ASN A 22 16.05 -13.96 -29.59
CA ASN A 22 15.89 -14.20 -31.03
C ASN A 22 16.77 -13.26 -31.86
N PHE A 23 16.81 -11.97 -31.50
CA PHE A 23 17.70 -11.01 -32.14
C PHE A 23 19.18 -11.41 -31.96
N TYR A 24 19.59 -11.74 -30.74
CA TYR A 24 20.98 -12.08 -30.45
C TYR A 24 21.42 -13.35 -31.19
N ILE A 25 20.56 -14.38 -31.23
CA ILE A 25 20.81 -15.63 -31.95
C ILE A 25 20.89 -15.38 -33.46
N ALA A 26 20.00 -14.56 -34.02
CA ALA A 26 20.00 -14.27 -35.45
C ALA A 26 21.27 -13.52 -35.91
N GLU A 27 21.71 -12.52 -35.14
CA GLU A 27 22.86 -11.68 -35.50
C GLU A 27 24.21 -12.33 -35.17
N PHE A 28 24.28 -13.07 -34.06
CA PHE A 28 25.56 -13.51 -33.49
C PHE A 28 25.69 -15.03 -33.35
N GLY A 29 24.63 -15.80 -33.62
CA GLY A 29 24.61 -17.26 -33.40
C GLY A 29 25.63 -18.05 -34.22
N SER A 30 26.07 -17.53 -35.38
CA SER A 30 27.03 -18.20 -36.25
C SER A 30 28.50 -17.90 -35.90
N MET A 31 28.77 -17.05 -34.92
CA MET A 31 30.14 -16.67 -34.56
C MET A 31 30.78 -17.62 -33.54
N PRO A 32 32.09 -17.92 -33.66
CA PRO A 32 32.79 -18.79 -32.71
C PRO A 32 32.75 -18.24 -31.28
N GLY A 33 32.38 -19.07 -30.31
CA GLY A 33 32.35 -18.71 -28.88
C GLY A 33 31.10 -17.95 -28.41
N GLU A 34 30.17 -17.61 -29.31
CA GLU A 34 28.93 -16.92 -28.95
C GLU A 34 27.90 -17.84 -28.27
N SER A 35 28.00 -19.16 -28.44
CA SER A 35 27.10 -20.12 -27.78
C SER A 35 27.12 -19.98 -26.25
N GLU A 36 28.28 -19.71 -25.65
CA GLU A 36 28.39 -19.49 -24.21
C GLU A 36 27.76 -18.16 -23.78
N LYS A 37 27.83 -17.11 -24.60
CA LYS A 37 27.16 -15.84 -24.33
C LYS A 37 25.65 -15.97 -24.46
N ILE A 38 25.16 -16.73 -25.45
CA ILE A 38 23.73 -17.04 -25.61
C ILE A 38 23.22 -17.82 -24.39
N ARG A 39 23.97 -18.83 -23.92
CA ARG A 39 23.63 -19.56 -22.69
C ARG A 39 23.56 -18.64 -21.47
N LYS A 40 24.56 -17.76 -21.27
CA LYS A 40 24.53 -16.75 -20.21
C LYS A 40 23.35 -15.79 -20.33
N LEU A 41 22.94 -15.47 -21.56
CA LEU A 41 21.78 -14.62 -21.80
C LEU A 41 20.46 -15.33 -21.44
N TYR A 42 20.32 -16.62 -21.79
CA TYR A 42 19.20 -17.45 -21.34
C TYR A 42 19.15 -17.58 -19.81
N GLU A 43 20.29 -17.82 -19.16
CA GLU A 43 20.36 -17.89 -17.70
C GLU A 43 19.98 -16.56 -17.04
N ARG A 44 20.39 -15.43 -17.62
CA ARG A 44 19.96 -14.11 -17.16
C ARG A 44 18.46 -13.90 -17.34
N ALA A 45 17.88 -14.37 -18.45
CA ALA A 45 16.44 -14.32 -18.68
C ALA A 45 15.68 -15.17 -17.65
N LEU A 46 16.12 -16.41 -17.41
CA LEU A 46 15.51 -17.30 -16.42
C LEU A 46 15.66 -16.78 -14.98
N ALA A 47 16.80 -16.19 -14.63
CA ALA A 47 16.98 -15.57 -13.33
C ALA A 47 16.04 -14.38 -13.11
N ALA A 48 15.68 -13.66 -14.19
CA ALA A 48 14.79 -12.50 -14.12
C ALA A 48 13.30 -12.87 -14.16
N SER A 49 12.89 -13.75 -15.09
CA SER A 49 11.48 -14.05 -15.39
C SER A 49 11.14 -15.54 -15.41
N GLY A 50 12.07 -16.44 -15.11
CA GLY A 50 11.83 -17.89 -15.13
C GLY A 50 10.84 -18.39 -14.07
N LYS A 51 10.58 -17.61 -13.02
CA LYS A 51 9.54 -17.91 -12.00
C LYS A 51 8.19 -17.25 -12.29
N GLU A 52 8.06 -16.57 -13.42
CA GLU A 52 6.77 -16.11 -13.93
C GLU A 52 5.90 -17.33 -14.26
N PHE A 53 4.63 -17.33 -13.83
CA PHE A 53 3.73 -18.47 -14.04
C PHE A 53 3.52 -18.78 -15.53
N ARG A 54 3.61 -17.77 -16.41
CA ARG A 54 3.50 -17.89 -17.87
C ARG A 54 4.85 -17.82 -18.58
N SER A 55 5.92 -18.30 -17.94
CA SER A 55 7.28 -18.36 -18.51
C SER A 55 7.52 -19.55 -19.44
N ASP A 56 6.52 -20.39 -19.70
CA ASP A 56 6.66 -21.66 -20.42
C ASP A 56 7.45 -21.52 -21.74
N LYS A 57 7.10 -20.53 -22.57
CA LYS A 57 7.79 -20.26 -23.84
C LYS A 57 9.28 -19.98 -23.71
N LEU A 58 9.71 -19.35 -22.61
CA LEU A 58 11.13 -19.06 -22.37
C LEU A 58 11.90 -20.34 -22.05
N TRP A 59 11.31 -21.21 -21.25
CA TRP A 59 11.86 -22.53 -20.96
C TRP A 59 11.94 -23.39 -22.23
N ASP A 60 10.85 -23.45 -23.00
CA ASP A 60 10.80 -24.20 -24.26
C ASP A 60 11.84 -23.70 -25.28
N SER A 61 12.01 -22.38 -25.39
CA SER A 61 13.03 -21.78 -26.25
C SER A 61 14.45 -22.19 -25.84
N PHE A 62 14.75 -22.22 -24.54
CA PHE A 62 16.07 -22.61 -24.06
C PHE A 62 16.34 -24.11 -24.26
N ILE A 63 15.34 -24.95 -23.98
CA ILE A 63 15.41 -26.40 -24.22
C ILE A 63 15.61 -26.71 -25.69
N SER A 64 14.84 -26.05 -26.58
CA SER A 64 14.98 -26.21 -28.03
C SER A 64 16.37 -25.83 -28.50
N TRP A 65 16.89 -24.70 -28.02
CA TRP A 65 18.23 -24.23 -28.37
C TRP A 65 19.35 -25.17 -27.90
N GLU A 66 19.31 -25.69 -26.68
CA GLU A 66 20.33 -26.67 -26.23
C GLU A 66 20.20 -28.03 -26.94
N ASN A 67 18.99 -28.45 -27.29
CA ASN A 67 18.79 -29.64 -28.13
C ASN A 67 19.42 -29.46 -29.51
N MET A 68 19.27 -28.29 -30.14
CA MET A 68 19.91 -27.98 -31.43
C MET A 68 21.44 -28.01 -31.35
N ASN A 69 22.02 -27.68 -30.19
CA ASN A 69 23.46 -27.75 -29.96
C ASN A 69 23.95 -29.15 -29.51
N GLY A 70 23.05 -30.12 -29.35
CA GLY A 70 23.39 -31.49 -28.95
C GLY A 70 23.77 -31.67 -27.47
N ASN A 71 23.60 -30.65 -26.62
CA ASN A 71 24.00 -30.71 -25.20
C ASN A 71 22.89 -31.33 -24.34
N LEU A 72 22.66 -32.63 -24.49
CA LEU A 72 21.55 -33.33 -23.81
C LEU A 72 21.65 -33.29 -22.27
N LYS A 73 22.85 -33.22 -21.69
CA LYS A 73 23.05 -33.02 -20.24
C LYS A 73 22.60 -31.64 -19.75
N ALA A 74 22.75 -30.60 -20.58
CA ALA A 74 22.25 -29.28 -20.25
C ALA A 74 20.72 -29.26 -20.31
N VAL A 75 20.14 -29.95 -21.31
CA VAL A 75 18.69 -30.11 -21.46
C VAL A 75 18.06 -30.79 -20.25
N THR A 76 18.65 -31.88 -19.74
CA THR A 76 18.16 -32.52 -18.51
C THR A 76 18.27 -31.61 -17.30
N ALA A 77 19.36 -30.85 -17.14
CA ALA A 77 19.51 -29.89 -16.05
C ALA A 77 18.46 -28.76 -16.11
N ILE A 78 18.11 -28.30 -17.32
CA ILE A 78 17.04 -27.31 -17.52
C ILE A 78 15.68 -27.91 -17.15
N TYR A 79 15.39 -29.15 -17.57
CA TYR A 79 14.16 -29.83 -17.17
C TYR A 79 14.06 -30.05 -15.66
N ASP A 80 15.15 -30.45 -14.99
CA ASP A 80 15.18 -30.62 -13.53
C ASP A 80 14.80 -29.32 -12.80
N ARG A 81 15.18 -28.16 -13.33
CA ARG A 81 14.75 -26.84 -12.82
C ARG A 81 13.29 -26.55 -13.16
N LEU A 82 12.87 -26.80 -14.39
CA LEU A 82 11.52 -26.52 -14.88
C LEU A 82 10.45 -27.32 -14.13
N ILE A 83 10.66 -28.62 -13.91
CA ILE A 83 9.68 -29.48 -13.20
C ILE A 83 9.48 -29.08 -11.74
N SER A 84 10.43 -28.33 -11.16
CA SER A 84 10.35 -27.76 -9.81
C SER A 84 9.77 -26.34 -9.77
N THR A 85 9.47 -25.76 -10.93
CA THR A 85 8.97 -24.39 -11.06
C THR A 85 7.48 -24.40 -11.40
N PRO A 86 6.63 -23.69 -10.65
CA PRO A 86 5.20 -23.62 -10.98
C PRO A 86 4.96 -22.80 -12.26
N THR A 87 4.53 -23.48 -13.33
CA THR A 87 4.16 -22.83 -14.61
C THR A 87 2.78 -23.27 -15.08
N GLN A 88 2.24 -22.57 -16.08
CA GLN A 88 0.93 -22.86 -16.64
C GLN A 88 0.87 -24.23 -17.32
N LEU A 89 1.93 -24.63 -18.03
CA LEU A 89 2.01 -25.88 -18.79
C LEU A 89 2.88 -26.95 -18.09
N TYR A 90 2.96 -26.92 -16.76
CA TYR A 90 3.78 -27.84 -15.95
C TYR A 90 3.59 -29.33 -16.32
N SER A 91 2.36 -29.77 -16.62
CA SER A 91 2.05 -31.15 -17.02
C SER A 91 2.62 -31.49 -18.41
N HIS A 92 2.56 -30.56 -19.36
CA HIS A 92 3.16 -30.73 -20.68
C HIS A 92 4.68 -30.85 -20.59
N HIS A 93 5.31 -30.02 -19.76
CA HIS A 93 6.75 -30.07 -19.51
C HIS A 93 7.19 -31.40 -18.90
N TRP A 94 6.36 -31.97 -18.01
CA TRP A 94 6.59 -33.30 -17.45
C TRP A 94 6.53 -34.41 -18.51
N ASP A 95 5.56 -34.36 -19.41
CA ASP A 95 5.47 -35.30 -20.52
C ASP A 95 6.66 -35.18 -21.48
N ASN A 96 7.10 -33.95 -21.76
CA ASN A 96 8.28 -33.67 -22.59
C ASN A 96 9.58 -34.17 -21.93
N PHE A 97 9.72 -34.00 -20.61
CA PHE A 97 10.84 -34.57 -19.85
C PHE A 97 10.87 -36.10 -19.94
N LYS A 98 9.75 -36.78 -19.68
CA LYS A 98 9.64 -38.24 -19.82
C LYS A 98 10.02 -38.68 -21.23
N ARG A 99 9.58 -37.96 -22.26
CA ARG A 99 9.93 -38.24 -23.65
C ARG A 99 11.43 -38.10 -23.90
N HIS A 100 12.06 -37.01 -23.44
CA HIS A 100 13.50 -36.78 -23.58
C HIS A 100 14.33 -37.90 -22.94
N ILE A 101 13.99 -38.33 -21.72
CA ILE A 101 14.71 -39.41 -21.02
C ILE A 101 14.53 -40.77 -21.71
N ASN A 102 13.38 -41.02 -22.31
CA ASN A 102 13.10 -42.30 -22.97
C ASN A 102 13.70 -42.40 -24.38
N ILE A 103 13.83 -41.28 -25.11
CA ILE A 103 14.42 -41.25 -26.45
C ILE A 103 15.95 -41.37 -26.41
N HIS A 104 16.61 -40.69 -25.48
CA HIS A 104 18.06 -40.58 -25.47
C HIS A 104 18.74 -41.61 -24.56
N HIS A 105 20.00 -41.93 -24.84
CA HIS A 105 20.76 -42.88 -24.03
C HIS A 105 21.09 -42.25 -22.65
N PRO A 106 20.89 -42.95 -21.51
CA PRO A 106 21.13 -42.40 -20.17
C PRO A 106 22.53 -41.80 -19.93
N LYS A 107 23.58 -42.30 -20.61
CA LYS A 107 24.94 -41.74 -20.51
C LYS A 107 25.09 -40.35 -21.16
N GLU A 108 24.22 -40.02 -22.10
CA GLU A 108 24.23 -38.74 -22.82
C GLU A 108 23.37 -37.69 -22.11
N THR A 109 22.35 -38.14 -21.37
CA THR A 109 21.42 -37.26 -20.65
C THR A 109 21.82 -37.03 -19.20
N LEU A 110 22.51 -37.99 -18.57
CA LEU A 110 22.89 -37.92 -17.16
C LEU A 110 24.37 -37.59 -16.98
N ASP A 111 24.67 -36.96 -15.84
CA ASP A 111 26.03 -36.87 -15.37
C ASP A 111 26.57 -38.25 -14.92
N ILE A 112 27.89 -38.44 -15.02
CA ILE A 112 28.55 -39.72 -14.76
C ILE A 112 28.26 -40.22 -13.34
N ASP A 113 28.34 -39.33 -12.34
CA ASP A 113 28.13 -39.69 -10.95
C ASP A 113 26.68 -40.09 -10.67
N THR A 114 25.75 -39.35 -11.28
CA THR A 114 24.31 -39.65 -11.18
C THR A 114 23.97 -40.97 -11.86
N PHE A 115 24.55 -41.22 -13.04
CA PHE A 115 24.38 -42.46 -13.77
C PHE A 115 24.93 -43.67 -12.99
N LEU A 116 26.15 -43.58 -12.47
CA LEU A 116 26.78 -44.65 -11.68
C LEU A 116 25.99 -44.95 -10.40
N LYS A 117 25.49 -43.92 -9.72
CA LYS A 117 24.64 -44.08 -8.54
C LYS A 117 23.30 -44.77 -8.87
N LEU A 118 22.65 -44.37 -9.96
CA LEU A 118 21.40 -45.03 -10.36
C LEU A 118 21.63 -46.47 -10.80
N ARG A 119 22.75 -46.73 -11.48
CA ARG A 119 23.17 -48.07 -11.89
C ARG A 119 23.41 -48.97 -10.68
N SER A 120 24.19 -48.51 -9.70
CA SER A 120 24.44 -49.29 -8.47
C SER A 120 23.14 -49.57 -7.73
N GLU A 121 22.27 -48.57 -7.56
CA GLU A 121 20.99 -48.78 -6.87
C GLU A 121 20.02 -49.71 -7.65
N VAL A 122 20.14 -49.83 -8.98
CA VAL A 122 19.38 -50.81 -9.78
C VAL A 122 19.97 -52.20 -9.59
N LEU A 123 21.30 -52.33 -9.67
CA LEU A 123 22.03 -53.59 -9.51
C LEU A 123 21.85 -54.19 -8.11
N THR A 124 21.97 -53.39 -7.04
CA THR A 124 21.77 -53.85 -5.65
C THR A 124 20.34 -54.37 -5.42
N LYS A 125 19.34 -53.79 -6.06
CA LYS A 125 17.96 -54.29 -5.98
C LYS A 125 17.77 -55.59 -6.78
N THR A 126 18.43 -55.78 -7.91
CA THR A 126 18.39 -57.08 -8.64
C THR A 126 19.09 -58.20 -7.89
N VAL A 127 20.15 -57.92 -7.12
CA VAL A 127 20.83 -58.93 -6.29
C VAL A 127 19.97 -59.36 -5.10
N ASN A 128 19.20 -58.44 -4.51
CA ASN A 128 18.27 -58.75 -3.41
C ASN A 128 17.01 -59.55 -3.81
N TYR A 129 16.74 -59.75 -5.10
CA TYR A 129 15.66 -60.65 -5.58
C TYR A 129 16.19 -62.03 -6.00
N HIS A 130 17.49 -62.30 -5.87
CA HIS A 130 18.08 -63.61 -6.19
C HIS A 130 18.43 -64.45 -4.95
N ILE A 131 17.82 -64.15 -3.81
CA ILE A 131 17.87 -64.98 -2.60
C ILE A 131 16.42 -65.04 -2.11
N ASP A 132 15.58 -65.90 -2.68
CA ASP A 132 14.31 -66.42 -2.11
C ASP A 132 13.35 -67.05 -3.16
N ASP A 133 13.82 -67.49 -4.33
CA ASP A 133 13.06 -68.43 -5.17
C ASP A 133 13.85 -69.74 -5.27
N GLU A 134 13.57 -70.66 -4.33
CA GLU A 134 13.75 -72.09 -4.57
C GLU A 134 12.76 -72.49 -5.67
N ASP A 135 13.17 -72.42 -6.92
CA ASP A 135 12.58 -73.23 -7.99
C ASP A 135 13.69 -73.65 -8.98
N GLU A 136 13.82 -74.96 -9.05
CA GLU A 136 14.75 -75.78 -9.81
C GLU A 136 14.70 -75.47 -11.33
N VAL A 137 15.73 -74.78 -11.87
CA VAL A 137 16.05 -74.88 -13.30
C VAL A 137 17.55 -74.75 -13.57
N GLY A 138 18.14 -75.85 -14.07
CA GLY A 138 19.17 -75.81 -15.10
C GLY A 138 20.52 -75.18 -14.74
N LEU A 139 21.38 -75.99 -14.14
CA LEU A 139 22.83 -75.82 -14.13
C LEU A 139 23.40 -75.89 -15.56
N ASP A 140 23.29 -74.82 -16.37
CA ASP A 140 24.06 -74.71 -17.63
C ASP A 140 24.13 -73.26 -18.17
N GLU A 141 24.84 -72.36 -17.48
CA GLU A 141 25.39 -71.15 -18.11
C GLU A 141 26.66 -70.66 -17.40
N VAL A 142 27.53 -71.61 -17.06
CA VAL A 142 28.88 -71.35 -16.59
C VAL A 142 29.83 -71.89 -17.66
N LEU A 143 30.51 -70.97 -18.35
CA LEU A 143 31.67 -71.18 -19.23
C LEU A 143 31.38 -71.71 -20.66
N GLN A 144 31.14 -70.78 -21.59
CA GLN A 144 31.68 -70.92 -22.94
C GLN A 144 32.74 -69.86 -23.19
N VAL A 145 33.98 -70.24 -22.87
CA VAL A 145 35.20 -69.66 -23.45
C VAL A 145 35.35 -70.31 -24.83
N GLY A 146 35.10 -69.55 -25.89
CA GLY A 146 35.42 -69.93 -27.27
C GLY A 146 36.53 -69.01 -27.80
N GLU A 147 37.68 -69.59 -28.12
CA GLU A 147 38.85 -68.91 -28.67
C GLU A 147 38.62 -68.41 -30.12
N SER A 148 38.71 -67.09 -30.32
CA SER A 148 39.39 -66.31 -31.41
C SER A 148 39.06 -66.58 -32.92
N PRO A 149 39.37 -65.67 -33.90
CA PRO A 149 40.28 -64.52 -33.80
C PRO A 149 39.81 -63.16 -34.37
N ASP A 150 40.45 -62.12 -33.84
CA ASP A 150 40.66 -60.76 -34.38
C ASP A 150 39.44 -59.88 -34.71
N VAL A 151 39.04 -59.06 -33.73
CA VAL A 151 38.89 -57.61 -33.92
C VAL A 151 39.02 -56.90 -32.57
N ASP A 152 39.99 -56.00 -32.51
CA ASP A 152 40.41 -55.20 -31.36
C ASP A 152 39.35 -54.15 -30.98
N ALA A 153 38.35 -54.55 -30.18
CA ALA A 153 37.32 -53.65 -29.65
C ALA A 153 37.21 -53.78 -28.11
N PRO A 154 37.29 -52.67 -27.33
CA PRO A 154 37.22 -52.72 -25.87
C PRO A 154 35.93 -53.36 -25.33
N PRO A 155 35.98 -54.11 -24.22
CA PRO A 155 34.82 -54.77 -23.63
C PRO A 155 33.68 -53.77 -23.28
N GLY A 156 32.53 -53.94 -23.94
CA GLY A 156 31.33 -53.11 -23.75
C GLY A 156 30.62 -52.64 -25.03
N MET A 157 31.08 -53.08 -26.21
CA MET A 157 30.56 -52.64 -27.52
C MET A 157 29.63 -53.62 -28.25
N ILE A 158 29.17 -54.70 -27.60
CA ILE A 158 28.09 -55.53 -28.14
C ILE A 158 26.89 -55.36 -27.22
N ALA A 159 25.87 -54.63 -27.70
CA ALA A 159 24.61 -54.47 -27.00
C ALA A 159 23.95 -55.85 -26.85
N THR A 160 23.98 -56.39 -25.63
CA THR A 160 23.23 -57.59 -25.29
C THR A 160 21.83 -57.18 -24.83
N THR A 161 20.84 -58.04 -25.01
CA THR A 161 19.45 -57.83 -24.56
C THR A 161 19.31 -57.60 -23.05
N GLY A 162 20.35 -57.89 -22.25
CA GLY A 162 20.46 -57.55 -20.84
C GLY A 162 20.68 -56.06 -20.58
N ASP A 163 21.44 -55.37 -21.45
CA ASP A 163 21.76 -53.95 -21.31
C ASP A 163 20.52 -53.06 -21.50
N GLU A 164 19.62 -53.42 -22.42
CA GLU A 164 18.42 -52.64 -22.68
C GLU A 164 17.41 -52.71 -21.52
N LYS A 165 17.28 -53.88 -20.88
CA LYS A 165 16.48 -54.05 -19.65
C LYS A 165 17.06 -53.25 -18.49
N GLU A 166 18.39 -53.23 -18.34
CA GLU A 166 19.07 -52.41 -17.33
C GLU A 166 18.83 -50.91 -17.58
N LEU A 167 19.05 -50.45 -18.82
CA LEU A 167 18.85 -49.05 -19.21
C LEU A 167 17.39 -48.60 -19.01
N LYS A 168 16.42 -49.47 -19.31
CA LYS A 168 14.99 -49.20 -19.05
C LYS A 168 14.72 -49.04 -17.55
N LYS A 169 15.28 -49.91 -16.69
CA LYS A 169 15.17 -49.79 -15.23
C LYS A 169 15.81 -48.50 -14.70
N ILE A 170 16.98 -48.11 -15.24
CA ILE A 170 17.66 -46.85 -14.88
C ILE A 170 16.78 -45.64 -15.25
N ARG A 171 16.22 -45.60 -16.46
CA ARG A 171 15.29 -44.54 -16.91
C ARG A 171 14.06 -44.46 -16.02
N SER A 172 13.39 -45.59 -15.75
CA SER A 172 12.20 -45.64 -14.88
C SER A 172 12.50 -45.10 -13.49
N LYS A 173 13.62 -45.50 -12.88
CA LYS A 173 14.01 -45.03 -11.55
C LYS A 173 14.38 -43.56 -11.51
N PHE A 174 14.98 -43.06 -12.59
CA PHE A 174 15.27 -41.63 -12.74
C PHE A 174 13.98 -40.81 -12.79
N VAL A 175 13.00 -41.24 -13.60
CA VAL A 175 11.69 -40.60 -13.71
C VAL A 175 10.94 -40.67 -12.39
N GLU A 176 10.91 -41.83 -11.71
CA GLU A 176 10.26 -42.01 -10.40
C GLU A 176 10.76 -41.00 -9.35
N LYS A 177 12.08 -40.80 -9.25
CA LYS A 177 12.66 -39.80 -8.34
C LYS A 177 12.18 -38.38 -8.65
N ARG A 178 12.04 -38.03 -9.93
CA ARG A 178 11.56 -36.71 -10.37
C ARG A 178 10.04 -36.57 -10.30
N GLU A 179 9.31 -37.68 -10.31
CA GLU A 179 7.85 -37.68 -10.16
C GLU A 179 7.43 -37.12 -8.79
N PHE A 180 8.21 -37.39 -7.74
CA PHE A 180 8.00 -36.79 -6.43
C PHE A 180 8.11 -35.25 -6.46
N VAL A 181 9.13 -34.73 -7.18
CA VAL A 181 9.31 -33.28 -7.38
C VAL A 181 8.17 -32.69 -8.19
N PHE A 182 7.76 -33.38 -9.26
CA PHE A 182 6.63 -32.97 -10.09
C PHE A 182 5.32 -32.91 -9.30
N LYS A 183 5.01 -33.91 -8.47
CA LYS A 183 3.81 -33.92 -7.61
C LYS A 183 3.80 -32.77 -6.61
N ALA A 184 4.95 -32.48 -5.98
CA ALA A 184 5.06 -31.31 -5.11
C ALA A 184 4.83 -29.99 -5.87
N ASN A 185 5.35 -29.88 -7.09
CA ASN A 185 5.11 -28.71 -7.95
C ASN A 185 3.63 -28.60 -8.38
N GLU A 186 2.98 -29.72 -8.70
CA GLU A 186 1.55 -29.78 -9.05
C GLU A 186 0.67 -29.25 -7.91
N GLU A 187 0.97 -29.60 -6.66
CA GLU A 187 0.28 -29.05 -5.50
C GLU A 187 0.48 -27.52 -5.39
N GLU A 188 1.71 -27.03 -5.59
CA GLU A 188 2.01 -25.59 -5.60
C GLU A 188 1.32 -24.84 -6.74
N VAL A 189 1.20 -25.45 -7.93
CA VAL A 189 0.44 -24.90 -9.06
C VAL A 189 -1.05 -24.86 -8.72
N SER A 190 -1.61 -25.94 -8.18
CA SER A 190 -3.03 -26.04 -7.83
C SER A 190 -3.47 -24.95 -6.83
N LYS A 191 -2.64 -24.68 -5.82
CA LYS A 191 -2.86 -23.58 -4.85
C LYS A 191 -3.01 -22.20 -5.51
N ARG A 192 -2.41 -22.00 -6.69
CA ARG A 192 -2.28 -20.69 -7.35
C ARG A 192 -3.09 -20.57 -8.63
N TRP A 193 -3.59 -21.70 -9.14
CA TRP A 193 -4.28 -21.79 -10.41
C TRP A 193 -5.45 -20.81 -10.51
N THR A 194 -6.29 -20.77 -9.48
CA THR A 194 -7.49 -19.91 -9.45
C THR A 194 -7.14 -18.42 -9.54
N PHE A 195 -6.06 -17.99 -8.88
CA PHE A 195 -5.57 -16.62 -8.96
C PHE A 195 -5.03 -16.29 -10.34
N GLU A 196 -4.19 -17.18 -10.90
CA GLU A 196 -3.51 -16.98 -12.20
C GLU A 196 -4.47 -17.02 -13.40
N GLU A 197 -5.49 -17.89 -13.35
CA GLU A 197 -6.56 -17.98 -14.35
C GLU A 197 -7.44 -16.73 -14.34
N THR A 198 -7.69 -16.17 -13.14
CA THR A 198 -8.48 -14.96 -12.99
C THR A 198 -7.78 -13.73 -13.58
N ILE A 199 -6.45 -13.72 -13.72
CA ILE A 199 -5.70 -12.60 -14.31
C ILE A 199 -5.90 -12.57 -15.82
N ARG A 200 -6.75 -11.64 -16.28
CA ARG A 200 -7.05 -11.46 -17.72
C ARG A 200 -6.06 -10.55 -18.44
N ARG A 201 -5.50 -9.57 -17.73
CA ARG A 201 -4.56 -8.57 -18.27
C ARG A 201 -3.27 -8.59 -17.45
N PRO A 202 -2.29 -9.45 -17.78
CA PRO A 202 -1.01 -9.51 -17.08
C PRO A 202 -0.03 -8.40 -17.51
N TYR A 203 -0.36 -7.63 -18.55
CA TYR A 203 0.46 -6.55 -19.09
C TYR A 203 -0.10 -5.17 -18.76
N PHE A 204 0.76 -4.16 -18.81
CA PHE A 204 0.36 -2.76 -18.61
C PHE A 204 -0.57 -2.29 -19.72
N HIS A 205 -1.65 -1.60 -19.36
CA HIS A 205 -2.48 -0.87 -20.31
C HIS A 205 -3.25 0.27 -19.60
N VAL A 206 -3.42 1.40 -20.29
CA VAL A 206 -3.93 2.67 -19.71
C VAL A 206 -5.38 2.58 -19.22
N LYS A 207 -6.23 1.79 -19.89
CA LYS A 207 -7.60 1.53 -19.42
C LYS A 207 -7.59 0.93 -18.01
N PRO A 208 -8.41 1.45 -17.09
CA PRO A 208 -8.55 0.88 -15.76
C PRO A 208 -8.86 -0.62 -15.80
N LEU A 209 -8.28 -1.35 -14.84
CA LEU A 209 -8.67 -2.71 -14.50
C LEU A 209 -10.00 -2.72 -13.76
N GLU A 210 -10.75 -3.81 -13.97
CA GLU A 210 -11.99 -4.07 -13.27
C GLU A 210 -11.75 -4.32 -11.77
N ARG A 211 -12.74 -3.97 -10.94
CA ARG A 211 -12.64 -4.14 -9.48
C ARG A 211 -12.37 -5.60 -9.08
N GLY A 212 -12.89 -6.57 -9.83
CA GLY A 212 -12.63 -8.00 -9.62
C GLY A 212 -11.16 -8.36 -9.82
N GLN A 213 -10.51 -7.81 -10.84
CA GLN A 213 -9.07 -8.02 -11.08
C GLN A 213 -8.22 -7.41 -9.95
N LEU A 214 -8.57 -6.21 -9.49
CA LEU A 214 -7.87 -5.55 -8.37
C LEU A 214 -8.06 -6.32 -7.05
N LYS A 215 -9.24 -6.91 -6.84
CA LYS A 215 -9.50 -7.79 -5.70
C LYS A 215 -8.63 -9.05 -5.78
N ASN A 216 -8.62 -9.72 -6.94
CA ASN A 216 -7.79 -10.91 -7.17
C ASN A 216 -6.30 -10.65 -6.92
N TRP A 217 -5.74 -9.55 -7.42
CA TRP A 217 -4.33 -9.19 -7.16
C TRP A 217 -4.04 -8.97 -5.67
N ARG A 218 -4.96 -8.34 -4.93
CA ARG A 218 -4.78 -8.14 -3.49
C ARG A 218 -4.78 -9.47 -2.74
N GLU A 219 -5.76 -10.32 -3.03
CA GLU A 219 -5.89 -11.63 -2.39
C GLU A 219 -4.72 -12.55 -2.73
N TYR A 220 -4.24 -12.52 -3.97
CA TYR A 220 -3.07 -13.30 -4.38
C TYR A 220 -1.78 -12.83 -3.71
N LEU A 221 -1.57 -11.51 -3.62
CA LEU A 221 -0.42 -10.95 -2.88
C LEU A 221 -0.48 -11.31 -1.40
N ASP A 222 -1.67 -11.21 -0.78
CA ASP A 222 -1.86 -11.61 0.62
C ASP A 222 -1.59 -13.11 0.83
N PHE A 223 -2.06 -13.95 -0.09
CA PHE A 223 -1.76 -15.38 -0.09
C PHE A 223 -0.24 -15.64 -0.12
N GLU A 224 0.52 -15.11 -1.08
CA GLU A 224 1.96 -15.37 -1.13
C GLU A 224 2.70 -14.81 0.10
N ILE A 225 2.26 -13.65 0.63
CA ILE A 225 2.82 -13.10 1.88
C ILE A 225 2.63 -14.08 3.04
N THR A 226 1.49 -14.77 3.12
CA THR A 226 1.27 -15.79 4.15
C THR A 226 2.09 -17.06 3.94
N GLN A 227 2.46 -17.41 2.70
CA GLN A 227 3.35 -18.55 2.42
C GLN A 227 4.81 -18.25 2.81
N GLY A 228 5.23 -16.99 2.72
CA GLY A 228 6.51 -16.52 3.29
C GLY A 228 7.74 -16.70 2.41
N ASP A 229 7.62 -17.16 1.16
CA ASP A 229 8.75 -17.17 0.21
C ASP A 229 9.04 -15.74 -0.28
N HIS A 230 10.05 -15.11 0.32
CA HIS A 230 10.43 -13.73 0.02
C HIS A 230 10.64 -13.47 -1.48
N HIS A 231 11.35 -14.37 -2.16
CA HIS A 231 11.69 -14.18 -3.56
C HIS A 231 10.44 -14.27 -4.44
N ARG A 232 9.57 -15.25 -4.16
CA ARG A 232 8.30 -15.40 -4.88
C ARG A 232 7.36 -14.23 -4.65
N ILE A 233 7.28 -13.72 -3.42
CA ILE A 233 6.50 -12.53 -3.08
C ILE A 233 7.00 -11.31 -3.86
N VAL A 234 8.31 -11.09 -3.92
CA VAL A 234 8.91 -9.97 -4.69
C VAL A 234 8.60 -10.11 -6.18
N VAL A 235 8.75 -11.31 -6.75
CA VAL A 235 8.39 -11.56 -8.16
C VAL A 235 6.91 -11.25 -8.38
N LEU A 236 6.00 -11.70 -7.52
CA LEU A 236 4.57 -11.41 -7.66
C LEU A 236 4.25 -9.91 -7.52
N PHE A 237 4.91 -9.20 -6.61
CA PHE A 237 4.76 -7.75 -6.50
C PHE A 237 5.22 -7.03 -7.76
N GLU A 238 6.39 -7.36 -8.28
CA GLU A 238 6.93 -6.76 -9.50
C GLU A 238 6.02 -7.06 -10.71
N ARG A 239 5.43 -8.26 -10.81
CA ARG A 239 4.39 -8.60 -11.80
C ARG A 239 3.14 -7.72 -11.63
N CYS A 240 2.66 -7.60 -10.39
CA CYS A 240 1.52 -6.77 -10.06
C CYS A 240 1.78 -5.30 -10.45
N MET A 241 2.99 -4.77 -10.24
CA MET A 241 3.34 -3.39 -10.60
C MET A 241 3.29 -3.15 -12.11
N ILE A 242 3.49 -4.17 -12.95
CA ILE A 242 3.35 -4.04 -14.41
C ILE A 242 1.87 -3.82 -14.77
N ALA A 243 0.97 -4.69 -14.31
CA ALA A 243 -0.46 -4.60 -14.64
C ALA A 243 -1.15 -3.43 -13.90
N CYS A 244 -0.76 -3.19 -12.65
CA CYS A 244 -1.40 -2.26 -11.72
C CYS A 244 -0.59 -0.97 -11.47
N ALA A 245 0.29 -0.58 -12.40
CA ALA A 245 1.19 0.56 -12.25
C ALA A 245 0.48 1.88 -11.87
N LEU A 246 -0.78 2.07 -12.28
CA LEU A 246 -1.54 3.30 -12.03
C LEU A 246 -2.33 3.31 -10.71
N TYR A 247 -2.15 2.29 -9.86
CA TYR A 247 -2.90 2.13 -8.61
C TYR A 247 -1.98 2.28 -7.39
N GLU A 248 -2.10 3.41 -6.70
CA GLU A 248 -1.22 3.77 -5.58
C GLU A 248 -1.26 2.78 -4.41
N ASP A 249 -2.41 2.13 -4.17
CA ASP A 249 -2.58 1.16 -3.08
C ASP A 249 -1.60 -0.02 -3.17
N PHE A 250 -1.31 -0.51 -4.37
CA PHE A 250 -0.40 -1.65 -4.56
C PHE A 250 1.05 -1.27 -4.35
N TRP A 251 1.46 -0.09 -4.82
CA TRP A 251 2.80 0.45 -4.54
C TRP A 251 3.01 0.67 -3.04
N MET A 252 2.00 1.20 -2.35
CA MET A 252 2.02 1.40 -0.90
C MET A 252 2.13 0.07 -0.15
N LYS A 253 1.37 -0.95 -0.57
CA LYS A 253 1.46 -2.30 -0.01
C LYS A 253 2.84 -2.92 -0.22
N TYR A 254 3.41 -2.74 -1.42
CA TYR A 254 4.73 -3.26 -1.75
C TYR A 254 5.84 -2.58 -0.93
N ALA A 255 5.82 -1.25 -0.85
CA ALA A 255 6.76 -0.50 -0.02
C ALA A 255 6.69 -0.95 1.44
N LYS A 256 5.48 -1.12 2.00
CA LYS A 256 5.29 -1.62 3.37
C LYS A 256 5.86 -3.03 3.58
N TYR A 257 5.69 -3.94 2.61
CA TYR A 257 6.29 -5.27 2.68
C TYR A 257 7.83 -5.22 2.68
N LEU A 258 8.42 -4.39 1.82
CA LEU A 258 9.88 -4.24 1.74
C LEU A 258 10.49 -3.50 2.94
N GLU A 259 9.74 -2.72 3.72
CA GLU A 259 10.28 -2.03 4.91
C GLU A 259 10.93 -3.01 5.91
N LEU A 260 10.47 -4.26 5.96
CA LEU A 260 11.02 -5.32 6.82
C LEU A 260 12.23 -6.04 6.22
N HIS A 261 12.49 -5.87 4.91
CA HIS A 261 13.46 -6.69 4.17
C HIS A 261 14.62 -5.86 3.60
N SER A 262 14.34 -4.72 2.97
CA SER A 262 15.36 -3.90 2.31
C SER A 262 14.93 -2.44 2.19
N LEU A 263 15.69 -1.55 2.83
CA LEU A 263 15.46 -0.10 2.76
C LEU A 263 15.68 0.47 1.37
N ASP A 264 16.70 -0.01 0.67
CA ASP A 264 16.99 0.43 -0.70
C ASP A 264 15.92 -0.05 -1.68
N GLY A 265 15.35 -1.24 -1.42
CA GLY A 265 14.16 -1.72 -2.12
C GLY A 265 12.97 -0.77 -1.96
N VAL A 266 12.67 -0.34 -0.72
CA VAL A 266 11.59 0.63 -0.46
C VAL A 266 11.81 1.94 -1.21
N ARG A 267 13.03 2.49 -1.19
CA ARG A 267 13.37 3.71 -1.93
C ARG A 267 13.17 3.53 -3.43
N SER A 268 13.64 2.42 -3.98
CA SER A 268 13.47 2.11 -5.41
C SER A 268 11.99 2.00 -5.80
N VAL A 269 11.16 1.37 -4.96
CA VAL A 269 9.70 1.29 -5.16
C VAL A 269 9.08 2.69 -5.16
N TYR A 270 9.37 3.53 -4.16
CA TYR A 270 8.83 4.87 -4.11
C TYR A 270 9.29 5.76 -5.26
N GLN A 271 10.57 5.69 -5.66
CA GLN A 271 11.10 6.44 -6.81
C GLN A 271 10.37 6.04 -8.09
N ARG A 272 10.23 4.74 -8.38
CA ARG A 272 9.48 4.27 -9.57
C ARG A 272 8.02 4.73 -9.52
N ALA A 273 7.38 4.62 -8.36
CA ALA A 273 5.99 5.01 -8.20
C ALA A 273 5.80 6.52 -8.38
N CYS A 274 6.62 7.35 -7.73
CA CYS A 274 6.43 8.80 -7.67
C CYS A 274 7.00 9.54 -8.88
N ASP A 275 8.15 9.10 -9.41
CA ASP A 275 8.86 9.81 -10.48
C ASP A 275 8.43 9.35 -11.89
N ILE A 276 7.92 8.11 -12.02
CA ILE A 276 7.56 7.53 -13.32
C ILE A 276 6.04 7.37 -13.46
N HIS A 277 5.40 6.61 -12.58
CA HIS A 277 4.02 6.15 -12.82
C HIS A 277 2.94 7.09 -12.27
N LEU A 278 3.17 7.69 -11.09
CA LEU A 278 2.18 8.43 -10.31
C LEU A 278 2.66 9.84 -9.89
N PRO A 279 3.18 10.67 -10.82
CA PRO A 279 3.75 11.99 -10.47
C PRO A 279 2.72 13.00 -9.94
N LYS A 280 1.43 12.77 -10.19
CA LYS A 280 0.32 13.67 -9.80
C LYS A 280 -0.50 13.15 -8.61
N LYS A 281 -0.17 11.99 -8.04
CA LYS A 281 -0.93 11.41 -6.92
C LYS A 281 -0.29 11.82 -5.59
N PRO A 282 -0.90 12.71 -4.80
CA PRO A 282 -0.21 13.28 -3.64
C PRO A 282 0.03 12.27 -2.52
N TYR A 283 -0.86 11.28 -2.33
CA TYR A 283 -0.81 10.42 -1.14
C TYR A 283 0.46 9.56 -1.07
N ILE A 284 0.87 8.94 -2.19
CA ILE A 284 2.10 8.15 -2.25
C ILE A 284 3.36 9.00 -2.07
N HIS A 285 3.39 10.23 -2.59
CA HIS A 285 4.51 11.17 -2.37
C HIS A 285 4.62 11.59 -0.90
N LEU A 286 3.48 11.80 -0.23
CA LEU A 286 3.45 12.09 1.20
C LEU A 286 3.89 10.89 2.04
N ALA A 287 3.56 9.67 1.63
CA ALA A 287 4.03 8.45 2.27
C ALA A 287 5.55 8.29 2.13
N TRP A 288 6.09 8.51 0.92
CA TRP A 288 7.53 8.48 0.68
C TRP A 288 8.25 9.56 1.51
N THR A 289 7.72 10.78 1.53
CA THR A 289 8.25 11.86 2.37
C THR A 289 8.28 11.45 3.84
N ALA A 290 7.20 10.86 4.35
CA ALA A 290 7.13 10.41 5.73
C ALA A 290 8.12 9.27 6.02
N PHE A 291 8.35 8.37 5.05
CA PHE A 291 9.37 7.32 5.15
C PHE A 291 10.78 7.93 5.26
N GLU A 292 11.16 8.84 4.37
CA GLU A 292 12.48 9.47 4.40
C GLU A 292 12.69 10.32 5.66
N GLU A 293 11.65 11.00 6.11
CA GLU A 293 11.68 11.77 7.35
C GLU A 293 11.88 10.89 8.59
N ARG A 294 11.21 9.72 8.67
CA ARG A 294 11.44 8.74 9.75
C ARG A 294 12.88 8.23 9.78
N ARG A 295 13.57 8.26 8.63
CA ARG A 295 14.97 7.85 8.48
C ARG A 295 15.97 9.00 8.66
N GLY A 296 15.50 10.23 8.92
CA GLY A 296 16.34 11.41 9.10
C GLY A 296 16.77 12.09 7.79
N ASN A 297 16.27 11.66 6.64
CA ASN A 297 16.63 12.21 5.33
C ASN A 297 15.77 13.43 4.96
N TYR A 298 15.89 14.50 5.74
CA TYR A 298 15.11 15.73 5.55
C TYR A 298 15.34 16.42 4.19
N SER A 299 16.57 16.34 3.65
CA SER A 299 16.92 16.94 2.36
C SER A 299 16.17 16.29 1.20
N LEU A 300 16.06 14.96 1.20
CA LEU A 300 15.32 14.20 0.20
C LEU A 300 13.82 14.40 0.38
N ALA A 301 13.31 14.34 1.62
CA ALA A 301 11.91 14.66 1.93
C ALA A 301 11.49 16.05 1.40
N ARG A 302 12.35 17.06 1.50
CA ARG A 302 12.12 18.38 0.93
C ARG A 302 12.03 18.35 -0.59
N LYS A 303 12.96 17.66 -1.26
CA LYS A 303 12.97 17.52 -2.72
C LYS A 303 11.70 16.83 -3.23
N ILE A 304 11.26 15.76 -2.56
CA ILE A 304 10.03 15.03 -2.91
C ILE A 304 8.82 15.97 -2.84
N LEU A 305 8.68 16.72 -1.73
CA LEU A 305 7.56 17.64 -1.57
C LEU A 305 7.59 18.80 -2.56
N MET A 306 8.77 19.29 -2.95
CA MET A 306 8.90 20.28 -4.02
C MET A 306 8.45 19.72 -5.37
N ASN A 307 8.83 18.48 -5.69
CA ASN A 307 8.46 17.83 -6.95
C ASN A 307 6.94 17.70 -7.09
N ILE A 308 6.25 17.19 -6.05
CA ILE A 308 4.79 17.03 -6.09
C ILE A 308 4.06 18.37 -6.13
N GLU A 309 4.56 19.41 -5.47
CA GLU A 309 3.98 20.75 -5.56
C GLU A 309 4.14 21.36 -6.95
N SER A 310 5.28 21.16 -7.61
CA SER A 310 5.48 21.58 -9.00
C SER A 310 4.53 20.84 -9.96
N ASN A 311 4.28 19.54 -9.71
CA ASN A 311 3.36 18.74 -10.53
C ASN A 311 1.88 19.01 -10.25
N VAL A 312 1.53 19.35 -9.02
CA VAL A 312 0.15 19.64 -8.55
C VAL A 312 0.15 20.88 -7.65
N PRO A 313 0.21 22.10 -8.23
CA PRO A 313 0.21 23.33 -7.45
C PRO A 313 -1.11 23.57 -6.70
N GLY A 314 -1.03 24.32 -5.59
CA GLY A 314 -2.21 24.79 -4.85
C GLY A 314 -2.81 23.78 -3.86
N LEU A 315 -2.29 22.55 -3.80
CA LEU A 315 -2.83 21.53 -2.91
C LEU A 315 -2.42 21.77 -1.44
N ALA A 316 -3.36 22.26 -0.63
CA ALA A 316 -3.11 22.69 0.75
C ALA A 316 -2.43 21.62 1.63
N MET A 317 -2.77 20.33 1.47
CA MET A 317 -2.13 19.25 2.23
C MET A 317 -0.62 19.11 1.94
N VAL A 318 -0.18 19.38 0.72
CA VAL A 318 1.24 19.37 0.33
C VAL A 318 1.96 20.56 0.93
N CYS A 319 1.38 21.76 0.79
CA CYS A 319 1.93 23.00 1.37
C CYS A 319 2.10 22.86 2.89
N MET A 320 1.07 22.34 3.58
CA MET A 320 1.12 22.09 5.02
C MET A 320 2.15 21.03 5.39
N ARG A 321 2.36 19.99 4.57
CA ARG A 321 3.41 18.99 4.83
C ARG A 321 4.80 19.62 4.72
N ARG A 322 5.04 20.50 3.74
CA ARG A 322 6.32 21.24 3.56
C ARG A 322 6.64 22.10 4.79
N ILE A 323 5.68 22.90 5.23
CA ILE A 323 5.83 23.72 6.45
C ILE A 323 6.13 22.84 7.65
N SER A 324 5.37 21.75 7.81
CA SER A 324 5.50 20.87 8.97
C SER A 324 6.83 20.12 8.99
N LEU A 325 7.40 19.81 7.82
CA LEU A 325 8.73 19.22 7.66
C LEU A 325 9.81 20.19 8.17
N GLU A 326 9.80 21.44 7.71
CA GLU A 326 10.77 22.46 8.17
C GLU A 326 10.63 22.75 9.66
N ARG A 327 9.39 22.78 10.17
CA ARG A 327 9.12 22.89 11.61
C ARG A 327 9.77 21.75 12.39
N ARG A 328 9.58 20.49 11.97
CA ARG A 328 10.16 19.32 12.65
C ARG A 328 11.69 19.29 12.55
N ASN A 329 12.24 19.82 11.45
CA ASN A 329 13.67 20.03 11.27
C ASN A 329 14.22 21.31 11.97
N LYS A 330 13.41 21.99 12.80
CA LYS A 330 13.76 23.23 13.53
C LYS A 330 14.24 24.39 12.63
N ASN A 331 13.92 24.35 11.34
CA ASN A 331 14.26 25.40 10.39
C ASN A 331 13.15 26.46 10.33
N HIS A 332 13.07 27.26 11.39
CA HIS A 332 11.99 28.22 11.56
C HIS A 332 11.95 29.29 10.46
N LYS A 333 13.12 29.76 10.00
CA LYS A 333 13.23 30.75 8.91
C LYS A 333 12.58 30.25 7.63
N ALA A 334 12.90 29.02 7.21
CA ALA A 334 12.30 28.44 6.01
C ALA A 334 10.79 28.18 6.17
N ALA A 335 10.35 27.76 7.35
CA ALA A 335 8.92 27.58 7.62
C ALA A 335 8.14 28.91 7.49
N GLU A 336 8.68 30.01 8.02
CA GLU A 336 8.09 31.34 7.88
C GLU A 336 8.05 31.82 6.43
N GLU A 337 9.13 31.63 5.68
CA GLU A 337 9.19 31.99 4.26
C GLU A 337 8.14 31.23 3.43
N LEU A 338 7.95 29.94 3.73
CA LEU A 338 6.90 29.13 3.11
C LEU A 338 5.50 29.65 3.43
N PHE A 339 5.23 30.02 4.69
CA PHE A 339 3.95 30.61 5.07
C PHE A 339 3.68 31.90 4.28
N LYS A 340 4.63 32.83 4.24
CA LYS A 340 4.50 34.08 3.47
C LYS A 340 4.23 33.81 1.99
N THR A 341 5.05 32.95 1.39
CA THR A 341 4.91 32.56 -0.02
C THR A 341 3.52 31.98 -0.32
N TYR A 342 2.96 31.14 0.56
CA TYR A 342 1.63 30.55 0.33
C TYR A 342 0.48 31.53 0.57
N VAL A 343 0.62 32.48 1.49
CA VAL A 343 -0.36 33.55 1.68
C VAL A 343 -0.40 34.47 0.46
N GLU A 344 0.76 34.82 -0.10
CA GLU A 344 0.90 35.65 -1.30
C GLU A 344 0.38 34.94 -2.55
N LYS A 345 0.75 33.66 -2.76
CA LYS A 345 0.31 32.85 -3.90
C LYS A 345 -1.13 32.36 -3.80
N ALA A 346 -1.82 32.59 -2.68
CA ALA A 346 -3.20 32.14 -2.52
C ALA A 346 -4.13 32.84 -3.51
N VAL A 347 -4.77 32.04 -4.38
CA VAL A 347 -5.73 32.51 -5.39
C VAL A 347 -7.08 32.87 -4.75
N SER A 348 -7.55 32.08 -3.79
CA SER A 348 -8.82 32.30 -3.10
C SER A 348 -8.62 33.00 -1.75
N HIS A 349 -9.53 33.92 -1.41
CA HIS A 349 -9.64 34.50 -0.06
C HIS A 349 -9.70 33.42 1.03
N LYS A 350 -10.44 32.32 0.79
CA LYS A 350 -10.54 31.19 1.74
C LYS A 350 -9.18 30.54 2.00
N THR A 351 -8.38 30.34 0.95
CA THR A 351 -7.05 29.73 1.03
C THR A 351 -6.06 30.68 1.71
N ARG A 352 -6.13 31.97 1.40
CA ARG A 352 -5.31 33.00 2.06
C ARG A 352 -5.60 33.04 3.56
N THR A 353 -6.87 33.15 3.93
CA THR A 353 -7.33 33.13 5.33
C THR A 353 -6.89 31.84 6.04
N PHE A 354 -6.99 30.69 5.39
CA PHE A 354 -6.52 29.43 5.96
C PHE A 354 -5.02 29.47 6.29
N PHE A 355 -4.17 29.92 5.37
CA PHE A 355 -2.72 30.02 5.62
C PHE A 355 -2.38 31.10 6.65
N SER A 356 -3.06 32.26 6.65
CA SER A 356 -2.86 33.32 7.66
C SER A 356 -3.18 32.84 9.07
N ILE A 357 -4.30 32.14 9.26
CA ILE A 357 -4.67 31.54 10.57
C ILE A 357 -3.62 30.52 11.01
N LYS A 358 -3.14 29.66 10.10
CA LYS A 358 -2.11 28.67 10.41
C LYS A 358 -0.76 29.31 10.71
N TYR A 359 -0.41 30.40 10.02
CA TYR A 359 0.81 31.14 10.27
C TYR A 359 0.78 31.84 11.64
N ALA A 360 -0.32 32.51 11.98
CA ALA A 360 -0.49 33.14 13.28
C ALA A 360 -0.39 32.13 14.44
N ARG A 361 -1.05 30.96 14.32
CA ARG A 361 -0.92 29.88 15.31
C ARG A 361 0.52 29.38 15.44
N TYR A 362 1.25 29.28 14.34
CA TYR A 362 2.65 28.87 14.36
C TYR A 362 3.53 29.90 15.08
N LEU A 363 3.38 31.19 14.78
CA LEU A 363 4.11 32.27 15.46
C LEU A 363 3.85 32.28 16.96
N GLN A 364 2.58 32.21 17.36
CA GLN A 364 2.22 32.25 18.77
C GLN A 364 2.68 31.00 19.54
N LYS A 365 2.37 29.80 19.02
CA LYS A 365 2.59 28.55 19.78
C LYS A 365 3.98 27.95 19.67
N ILE A 366 4.68 28.20 18.56
CA ILE A 366 6.00 27.60 18.33
C ILE A 366 7.12 28.63 18.55
N ILE A 367 6.94 29.87 18.06
CA ILE A 367 7.95 30.92 18.23
C ILE A 367 7.74 31.69 19.54
N GLY A 368 6.50 31.78 20.03
CA GLY A 368 6.16 32.57 21.22
C GLY A 368 5.90 34.05 20.92
N ASP A 369 5.73 34.43 19.64
CA ASP A 369 5.56 35.82 19.24
C ASP A 369 4.09 36.17 18.99
N THR A 370 3.44 36.63 20.07
CA THR A 370 2.02 37.02 20.06
C THR A 370 1.79 38.30 19.25
N GLU A 371 2.73 39.24 19.25
CA GLU A 371 2.59 40.53 18.58
C GLU A 371 2.57 40.35 17.05
N ARG A 372 3.48 39.56 16.51
CA ARG A 372 3.49 39.23 15.07
C ARG A 372 2.28 38.39 14.68
N ALA A 373 1.87 37.44 15.53
CA ALA A 373 0.66 36.66 15.27
C ALA A 373 -0.58 37.55 15.15
N ARG A 374 -0.72 38.54 16.05
CA ARG A 374 -1.78 39.56 15.99
C ARG A 374 -1.72 40.36 14.70
N LYS A 375 -0.54 40.91 14.37
CA LYS A 375 -0.35 41.71 13.15
C LYS A 375 -0.83 40.97 11.90
N ILE A 376 -0.43 39.70 11.73
CA ILE A 376 -0.83 38.90 10.57
C ILE A 376 -2.34 38.68 10.48
N LEU A 377 -3.01 38.49 11.62
CA LEU A 377 -4.46 38.33 11.65
C LEU A 377 -5.18 39.65 11.37
N THR A 378 -4.66 40.78 11.87
CA THR A 378 -5.18 42.12 11.56
C THR A 378 -5.03 42.43 10.06
N ASP A 379 -3.84 42.19 9.49
CA ASP A 379 -3.59 42.38 8.05
C ASP A 379 -4.52 41.48 7.20
N ALA A 380 -4.78 40.24 7.66
CA ALA A 380 -5.71 39.35 6.98
C ALA A 380 -7.17 39.82 7.09
N LEU A 381 -7.53 40.48 8.20
CA LEU A 381 -8.87 41.03 8.41
C LEU A 381 -9.14 42.28 7.57
N GLU A 382 -8.11 43.09 7.27
CA GLU A 382 -8.26 44.22 6.34
C GLU A 382 -8.63 43.75 4.92
N ILE A 383 -8.16 42.56 4.53
CA ILE A 383 -8.47 41.96 3.22
C ILE A 383 -9.83 41.25 3.23
N ASP A 384 -10.18 40.57 4.33
CA ASP A 384 -11.38 39.75 4.47
C ASP A 384 -12.13 40.12 5.77
N SER A 385 -12.75 41.30 5.75
CA SER A 385 -13.35 41.96 6.93
C SER A 385 -14.60 41.30 7.48
N THR A 386 -15.15 40.32 6.77
CA THR A 386 -16.36 39.58 7.16
C THR A 386 -16.05 38.16 7.62
N ASN A 387 -14.77 37.75 7.68
CA ASN A 387 -14.44 36.37 8.00
C ASN A 387 -14.47 36.08 9.51
N GLU A 388 -15.52 35.40 9.94
CA GLU A 388 -15.72 34.93 11.31
C GLU A 388 -14.51 34.15 11.86
N LYS A 389 -13.81 33.37 11.01
CA LYS A 389 -12.69 32.52 11.47
C LYS A 389 -11.44 33.31 11.87
N ILE A 390 -11.18 34.44 11.20
CA ILE A 390 -10.03 35.29 11.54
C ILE A 390 -10.27 35.93 12.90
N PHE A 391 -11.46 36.48 13.10
CA PHE A 391 -11.87 37.06 14.37
C PHE A 391 -11.79 36.09 15.54
N LEU A 392 -12.31 34.87 15.36
CA LEU A 392 -12.21 33.83 16.39
C LEU A 392 -10.75 33.47 16.70
N GLN A 393 -9.89 33.44 15.69
CA GLN A 393 -8.47 33.19 15.93
C GLN A 393 -7.79 34.35 16.64
N LEU A 394 -8.16 35.59 16.33
CA LEU A 394 -7.60 36.78 16.96
C LEU A 394 -7.98 36.85 18.44
N LEU A 395 -9.25 36.54 18.77
CA LEU A 395 -9.66 36.37 20.17
C LEU A 395 -8.84 35.29 20.87
N ASP A 396 -8.68 34.12 20.25
CA ASP A 396 -7.91 33.01 20.81
C ASP A 396 -6.44 33.41 21.06
N VAL A 397 -5.87 34.27 20.21
CA VAL A 397 -4.53 34.83 20.43
C VAL A 397 -4.48 35.71 21.67
N GLU A 398 -5.44 36.62 21.87
CA GLU A 398 -5.47 37.51 23.05
C GLU A 398 -5.81 36.78 24.35
N TYR A 399 -6.74 35.82 24.31
CA TYR A 399 -7.08 35.00 25.48
C TYR A 399 -5.90 34.23 26.04
N GLN A 400 -5.01 33.81 25.15
CA GLN A 400 -3.83 33.04 25.51
C GLN A 400 -2.61 33.93 25.75
N ALA A 401 -2.73 35.25 25.59
CA ALA A 401 -1.68 36.19 25.95
C ALA A 401 -1.52 36.22 27.48
N GLN A 402 -0.27 36.28 27.94
CA GLN A 402 0.05 36.44 29.35
C GLN A 402 0.91 37.71 29.51
N PRO A 403 0.41 38.77 30.18
CA PRO A 403 -0.92 38.91 30.80
C PRO A 403 -2.06 39.09 29.78
N ILE A 404 -3.30 38.79 30.20
CA ILE A 404 -4.50 39.07 29.40
C ILE A 404 -4.77 40.57 29.49
N GLU A 405 -4.84 41.26 28.35
CA GLU A 405 -5.24 42.66 28.30
C GLU A 405 -6.72 42.82 27.92
N GLU A 406 -7.54 43.18 28.91
CA GLU A 406 -8.99 43.40 28.77
C GLU A 406 -9.31 44.36 27.62
N SER A 407 -8.58 45.47 27.50
CA SER A 407 -8.80 46.51 26.49
C SER A 407 -8.71 46.00 25.07
N ARG A 408 -7.74 45.12 24.79
CA ARG A 408 -7.50 44.56 23.45
C ARG A 408 -8.59 43.56 23.07
N VAL A 409 -8.97 42.70 24.01
CA VAL A 409 -10.06 41.73 23.82
C VAL A 409 -11.37 42.45 23.52
N LEU A 410 -11.66 43.53 24.26
CA LEU A 410 -12.86 44.35 24.04
C LEU A 410 -12.85 45.12 22.71
N ASP A 411 -11.70 45.60 22.24
CA ASP A 411 -11.60 46.22 20.90
C ASP A 411 -11.94 45.21 19.80
N ILE A 412 -11.46 43.97 19.92
CA ILE A 412 -11.78 42.91 18.95
C ILE A 412 -13.27 42.58 18.98
N PHE A 413 -13.88 42.41 20.17
CA PHE A 413 -15.33 42.23 20.31
C PHE A 413 -16.12 43.37 19.68
N SER A 414 -15.69 44.62 19.92
CA SER A 414 -16.33 45.81 19.34
C SER A 414 -16.22 45.83 17.81
N ARG A 415 -15.07 45.48 17.24
CA ARG A 415 -14.87 45.36 15.78
C ARG A 415 -15.72 44.26 15.17
N MET A 416 -15.82 43.10 15.82
CA MET A 416 -16.68 42.00 15.38
C MET A 416 -18.15 42.41 15.33
N LEU A 417 -18.66 43.06 16.37
CA LEU A 417 -20.07 43.47 16.43
C LEU A 417 -20.41 44.54 15.37
N LYS A 418 -19.44 45.42 15.06
CA LYS A 418 -19.57 46.45 14.01
C LYS A 418 -19.40 45.89 12.59
N SER A 419 -18.64 44.80 12.41
CA SER A 419 -18.42 44.19 11.09
C SER A 419 -19.71 43.61 10.48
N ASP A 420 -19.74 43.41 9.16
CA ASP A 420 -20.91 42.88 8.43
C ASP A 420 -21.01 41.34 8.48
N VAL A 421 -20.76 40.77 9.66
CA VAL A 421 -20.92 39.34 9.95
C VAL A 421 -22.37 38.97 10.23
N SER A 422 -22.70 37.68 10.13
CA SER A 422 -24.08 37.20 10.30
C SER A 422 -24.67 37.60 11.66
N MET A 423 -25.96 37.94 11.69
CA MET A 423 -26.62 38.36 12.94
C MET A 423 -26.58 37.27 14.01
N GLU A 424 -26.67 35.99 13.60
CA GLU A 424 -26.53 34.86 14.52
C GLU A 424 -25.12 34.80 15.13
N PHE A 425 -24.08 35.06 14.33
CA PHE A 425 -22.71 35.14 14.83
C PHE A 425 -22.51 36.34 15.76
N LYS A 426 -23.10 37.52 15.44
CA LYS A 426 -23.05 38.69 16.34
C LYS A 426 -23.64 38.40 17.72
N VAL A 427 -24.77 37.68 17.77
CA VAL A 427 -25.38 37.28 19.05
C VAL A 427 -24.44 36.35 19.83
N LYS A 428 -23.83 35.35 19.18
CA LYS A 428 -22.85 34.45 19.81
C LYS A 428 -21.60 35.19 20.31
N VAL A 429 -21.10 36.15 19.54
CA VAL A 429 -19.95 37.00 19.91
C VAL A 429 -20.30 37.90 21.09
N SER A 430 -21.49 38.49 21.09
CA SER A 430 -21.99 39.32 22.20
C SER A 430 -22.16 38.51 23.48
N GLN A 431 -22.64 37.27 23.39
CA GLN A 431 -22.70 36.35 24.51
C GLN A 431 -21.30 36.07 25.07
N ARG A 432 -20.33 35.73 24.22
CA ARG A 432 -18.93 35.50 24.64
C ARG A 432 -18.26 36.74 25.23
N ARG A 433 -18.62 37.93 24.76
CA ARG A 433 -18.13 39.21 25.32
C ARG A 433 -18.62 39.39 26.77
N MET A 434 -19.88 39.06 27.03
CA MET A 434 -20.46 39.09 28.38
C MET A 434 -19.79 38.06 29.28
N GLU A 435 -19.65 36.80 28.82
CA GLU A 435 -18.94 35.74 29.56
C GLU A 435 -17.49 36.16 29.90
N PHE A 436 -16.76 36.75 28.94
CA PHE A 436 -15.42 37.29 29.17
C PHE A 436 -15.36 38.34 30.28
N LEU A 437 -16.27 39.32 30.25
CA LEU A 437 -16.30 40.41 31.21
C LEU A 437 -16.74 39.95 32.60
N GLU A 438 -17.53 38.88 32.69
CA GLU A 438 -17.89 38.26 33.97
C GLU A 438 -16.69 37.53 34.58
N ASP A 439 -15.93 36.80 33.76
CA ASP A 439 -14.78 36.00 34.23
C ASP A 439 -13.54 36.85 34.55
N PHE A 440 -13.26 37.88 33.73
CA PHE A 440 -12.00 38.63 33.77
C PHE A 440 -12.18 40.15 33.94
N GLY A 441 -13.40 40.67 33.90
CA GLY A 441 -13.65 42.11 33.92
C GLY A 441 -13.47 42.72 35.30
N GLU A 442 -12.79 43.86 35.35
CA GLU A 442 -12.57 44.58 36.62
C GLU A 442 -13.70 45.57 36.96
N CYS A 443 -14.59 45.87 36.00
CA CYS A 443 -15.58 46.95 36.12
C CYS A 443 -17.01 46.50 35.80
N ILE A 444 -17.86 46.49 36.82
CA ILE A 444 -19.27 46.07 36.73
C ILE A 444 -20.10 46.89 35.74
N LYS A 445 -19.76 48.17 35.51
CA LYS A 445 -20.45 49.01 34.52
C LYS A 445 -20.32 48.46 33.10
N LYS A 446 -19.12 47.97 32.74
CA LYS A 446 -18.87 47.36 31.42
C LYS A 446 -19.65 46.07 31.24
N ILE A 447 -19.84 45.30 32.31
CA ILE A 447 -20.65 44.08 32.32
C ILE A 447 -22.12 44.43 32.04
N SER A 448 -22.67 45.40 32.77
CA SER A 448 -24.05 45.87 32.57
C SER A 448 -24.29 46.41 31.16
N GLU A 449 -23.36 47.22 30.63
CA GLU A 449 -23.43 47.73 29.25
C GLU A 449 -23.41 46.59 28.21
N ALA A 450 -22.53 45.60 28.39
CA ALA A 450 -22.47 44.44 27.50
C ALA A 450 -23.75 43.59 27.55
N TYR A 451 -24.39 43.47 28.72
CA TYR A 451 -25.67 42.78 28.88
C TYR A 451 -26.81 43.51 28.14
N ASP A 452 -26.87 44.84 28.28
CA ASP A 452 -27.87 45.66 27.58
C ASP A 452 -27.71 45.60 26.06
N GLU A 453 -26.47 45.64 25.55
CA GLU A 453 -26.16 45.46 24.13
C GLU A 453 -26.57 44.06 23.63
N HIS A 454 -26.31 43.02 24.42
CA HIS A 454 -26.71 41.65 24.09
C HIS A 454 -28.23 41.51 23.96
N GLN A 455 -28.98 42.03 24.92
CA GLN A 455 -30.44 41.98 24.91
C GLN A 455 -31.04 42.72 23.69
N LYS A 456 -30.43 43.84 23.29
CA LYS A 456 -30.82 44.56 22.05
C LYS A 456 -30.58 43.69 20.81
N LEU A 457 -29.41 43.09 20.67
CA LEU A 457 -29.05 42.22 19.54
C LEU A 457 -29.96 40.99 19.44
N VAL A 458 -30.31 40.36 20.56
CA VAL A 458 -31.24 39.21 20.60
C VAL A 458 -32.64 39.63 20.13
N LYS A 459 -33.15 40.78 20.57
CA LYS A 459 -34.45 41.33 20.12
C LYS A 459 -34.44 41.65 18.62
N GLU A 460 -33.34 42.20 18.10
CA GLU A 460 -33.17 42.48 16.67
C GLU A 460 -33.11 41.19 15.83
N ALA A 461 -32.38 40.17 16.30
CA ALA A 461 -32.31 38.88 15.63
C ALA A 461 -33.69 38.18 15.57
N ASN A 462 -34.44 38.21 16.67
CA ASN A 462 -35.78 37.63 16.75
C ASN A 462 -36.82 38.39 15.93
N SER A 463 -36.71 39.72 15.82
CA SER A 463 -37.62 40.53 14.99
C SER A 463 -37.39 40.33 13.49
N LYS A 464 -36.13 40.13 13.05
CA LYS A 464 -35.81 39.79 11.66
C LYS A 464 -36.28 38.38 11.26
N LYS A 465 -36.25 37.40 12.17
CA LYS A 465 -36.83 36.06 11.94
C LYS A 465 -38.35 36.08 11.76
N ARG A 466 -39.06 37.08 12.31
CA ARG A 466 -40.52 37.24 12.18
C ARG A 466 -40.99 37.92 10.88
N LYS A 467 -40.09 38.43 10.04
CA LYS A 467 -40.43 39.26 8.85
C LYS A 467 -40.42 38.60 7.45
N PRO A 468 -40.07 37.33 7.19
CA PRO A 468 -40.04 36.82 5.80
C PRO A 468 -41.30 36.03 5.42
N GLU A 469 -42.52 36.61 5.47
CA GLU A 469 -43.69 35.94 4.87
C GLU A 469 -44.87 36.83 4.44
N LYS A 470 -44.73 38.16 4.38
CA LYS A 470 -45.81 39.04 3.89
C LYS A 470 -45.29 40.08 2.92
N GLU A 471 -44.99 39.64 1.69
CA GLU A 471 -45.02 40.51 0.51
C GLU A 471 -44.95 39.68 -0.79
N LYS A 472 -46.09 39.15 -1.22
CA LYS A 472 -46.47 39.04 -2.63
C LYS A 472 -47.95 39.40 -2.74
N GLY A 473 -48.22 40.54 -3.37
CA GLY A 473 -49.55 41.00 -3.73
C GLY A 473 -50.16 40.21 -4.90
N PRO A 474 -51.47 40.39 -5.17
CA PRO A 474 -52.30 39.49 -5.95
C PRO A 474 -52.37 39.90 -7.43
N GLU A 475 -52.35 38.94 -8.34
CA GLU A 475 -53.02 39.08 -9.64
C GLU A 475 -53.37 37.70 -10.22
N GLU A 476 -54.64 37.55 -10.60
CA GLU A 476 -55.28 36.35 -11.11
C GLU A 476 -54.82 36.00 -12.53
N THR A 477 -54.82 34.70 -12.88
CA THR A 477 -55.58 34.19 -14.05
C THR A 477 -55.62 32.65 -14.06
N THR A 478 -56.84 32.15 -13.85
CA THR A 478 -57.53 30.99 -14.48
C THR A 478 -56.88 29.60 -14.67
N GLU A 479 -57.62 28.62 -14.12
CA GLU A 479 -58.05 27.33 -14.71
C GLU A 479 -57.12 26.08 -14.70
N LYS A 480 -57.36 25.15 -13.76
CA LYS A 480 -58.15 23.89 -13.92
C LYS A 480 -57.88 22.86 -12.79
N ARG A 481 -58.98 22.32 -12.24
CA ARG A 481 -59.26 20.97 -11.65
C ARG A 481 -58.08 19.97 -11.46
N ALA A 482 -57.99 19.09 -10.46
CA ALA A 482 -58.88 18.62 -9.37
C ALA A 482 -58.15 17.56 -8.49
N LYS A 483 -58.66 17.33 -7.26
CA LYS A 483 -58.56 16.11 -6.39
C LYS A 483 -57.16 15.78 -5.81
N VAL A 484 -56.95 15.38 -4.54
CA VAL A 484 -57.66 14.45 -3.62
C VAL A 484 -57.33 14.80 -2.15
N ASP A 485 -58.28 14.52 -1.24
CA ASP A 485 -58.18 14.46 0.23
C ASP A 485 -57.01 13.60 0.77
N ASN A 486 -56.45 13.96 1.94
CA ASN A 486 -56.76 13.30 3.24
C ASN A 486 -55.63 13.46 4.32
N GLN A 487 -56.03 13.90 5.53
CA GLN A 487 -55.52 13.59 6.89
C GLN A 487 -54.05 13.92 7.30
N SER A 488 -53.79 14.95 8.13
CA SER A 488 -53.64 14.97 9.63
C SER A 488 -52.44 14.17 10.19
N ALA A 489 -51.50 14.61 11.05
CA ALA A 489 -51.37 15.71 12.05
C ALA A 489 -49.84 15.95 12.37
N PRO A 490 -49.43 16.61 13.49
CA PRO A 490 -48.85 17.96 13.53
C PRO A 490 -47.32 18.06 13.76
N ALA A 491 -46.79 19.23 13.46
CA ALA A 491 -45.42 19.67 13.75
C ALA A 491 -45.21 19.97 15.25
N SER A 492 -44.21 19.33 15.86
CA SER A 492 -43.63 19.70 17.15
C SER A 492 -42.62 20.84 16.94
N GLY A 493 -42.96 22.05 17.41
CA GLY A 493 -42.01 23.15 17.50
C GLY A 493 -40.98 22.91 18.59
N GLU A 494 -39.69 22.95 18.24
CA GLU A 494 -38.58 22.96 19.19
C GLU A 494 -38.55 24.33 19.90
N HIS A 495 -39.04 24.34 21.14
CA HIS A 495 -38.91 25.46 22.06
C HIS A 495 -37.53 25.39 22.73
N ILE A 496 -36.70 26.42 22.54
CA ILE A 496 -35.46 26.60 23.31
C ILE A 496 -35.85 27.10 24.71
N PRO A 497 -35.44 26.43 25.82
CA PRO A 497 -35.80 26.86 27.17
C PRO A 497 -34.93 28.04 27.63
N PRO A 498 -35.45 28.96 28.48
CA PRO A 498 -34.66 30.03 29.08
C PRO A 498 -33.77 29.53 30.24
N ALA A 499 -32.65 30.24 30.47
CA ALA A 499 -31.65 29.93 31.49
C ALA A 499 -32.18 30.09 32.94
N PRO A 500 -31.64 29.34 33.93
CA PRO A 500 -32.10 29.40 35.31
C PRO A 500 -31.52 30.61 36.08
N VAL A 501 -32.32 31.12 37.02
CA VAL A 501 -32.04 32.27 37.90
C VAL A 501 -31.20 31.80 39.11
N PRO A 502 -30.24 32.58 39.64
CA PRO A 502 -29.42 32.15 40.78
C PRO A 502 -30.16 32.25 42.13
N PRO A 503 -29.90 31.36 43.11
CA PRO A 503 -30.48 31.43 44.46
C PRO A 503 -29.70 32.36 45.41
N PRO A 504 -30.33 32.86 46.50
CA PRO A 504 -29.72 33.79 47.46
C PRO A 504 -28.75 33.10 48.45
N PRO A 505 -27.87 33.85 49.16
CA PRO A 505 -26.74 33.29 49.88
C PRO A 505 -27.12 32.84 51.30
N MET A 506 -26.65 31.67 51.72
CA MET A 506 -26.59 31.29 53.15
C MET A 506 -25.37 30.41 53.47
N GLY A 507 -24.57 30.91 54.42
CA GLY A 507 -23.96 30.18 55.55
C GLY A 507 -22.92 29.09 55.29
N HIS A 508 -21.66 29.37 55.62
CA HIS A 508 -20.59 28.37 55.79
C HIS A 508 -20.91 27.32 56.87
N PRO A 509 -20.37 26.09 56.72
CA PRO A 509 -19.41 25.61 57.74
C PRO A 509 -18.18 24.87 57.17
N MET A 510 -17.14 24.86 58.02
CA MET A 510 -15.76 24.38 57.87
C MET A 510 -15.59 22.85 57.63
N PRO A 511 -14.40 22.38 57.17
CA PRO A 511 -14.18 20.98 56.77
C PRO A 511 -13.58 20.11 57.88
N PRO A 512 -13.65 18.76 57.77
CA PRO A 512 -12.69 17.88 58.40
C PRO A 512 -11.79 17.16 57.38
N ASP A 513 -10.53 17.02 57.77
CA ASP A 513 -9.44 16.33 57.05
C ASP A 513 -9.27 14.87 57.58
N PRO A 514 -8.26 14.05 57.21
CA PRO A 514 -8.44 12.77 56.52
C PRO A 514 -7.81 11.57 57.28
N SER A 515 -8.45 10.40 57.36
CA SER A 515 -7.68 9.18 57.69
C SER A 515 -8.43 7.87 57.41
N TYR A 516 -7.63 6.85 57.13
CA TYR A 516 -7.91 5.41 57.03
C TYR A 516 -8.37 4.80 55.68
N GLY A 517 -7.42 4.17 54.98
CA GLY A 517 -7.62 2.84 54.37
C GLY A 517 -6.97 1.75 55.26
N PRO A 518 -6.68 0.50 54.82
CA PRO A 518 -7.13 -0.24 53.63
C PRO A 518 -7.54 -1.74 53.90
N ASN A 519 -7.85 -2.48 52.81
CA ASN A 519 -7.59 -3.94 52.55
C ASN A 519 -8.72 -5.04 52.71
N PRO A 520 -8.60 -6.26 52.09
CA PRO A 520 -9.35 -6.69 50.88
C PRO A 520 -10.04 -8.10 51.00
N PRO A 521 -10.03 -9.02 49.99
CA PRO A 521 -11.15 -9.41 49.11
C PRO A 521 -11.73 -10.84 49.37
N SER A 522 -12.88 -11.18 48.77
CA SER A 522 -13.34 -12.59 48.69
C SER A 522 -14.15 -12.90 47.42
N TRP A 523 -13.79 -14.01 46.76
CA TRP A 523 -14.56 -14.72 45.73
C TRP A 523 -15.50 -15.75 46.40
N PRO A 524 -16.54 -16.25 45.71
CA PRO A 524 -16.43 -17.64 45.23
C PRO A 524 -17.12 -17.99 43.89
N ALA A 525 -16.50 -18.99 43.23
CA ALA A 525 -16.96 -20.11 42.39
C ALA A 525 -18.34 -20.16 41.68
N GLY A 526 -18.31 -20.65 40.41
CA GLY A 526 -19.45 -21.03 39.53
C GLY A 526 -20.15 -22.36 39.91
N PRO A 527 -20.96 -23.00 39.02
CA PRO A 527 -20.65 -23.42 37.63
C PRO A 527 -21.75 -23.02 36.61
N GLY A 528 -21.67 -23.07 35.28
CA GLY A 528 -20.77 -23.64 34.28
C GLY A 528 -21.65 -24.11 33.11
N TYR A 529 -21.42 -23.66 31.86
CA TYR A 529 -21.66 -24.39 30.60
C TYR A 529 -21.08 -23.62 29.38
N GLY A 530 -19.95 -24.15 28.89
CA GLY A 530 -19.41 -24.21 27.52
C GLY A 530 -19.73 -23.18 26.44
N ALA A 531 -18.73 -22.33 26.14
CA ALA A 531 -18.40 -21.93 24.77
C ALA A 531 -16.88 -21.66 24.66
N MET A 532 -16.21 -22.35 23.73
CA MET A 532 -14.76 -22.24 23.48
C MET A 532 -14.39 -20.88 22.86
N PRO A 533 -13.31 -20.20 23.29
CA PRO A 533 -12.83 -18.99 22.62
C PRO A 533 -11.71 -19.32 21.62
N THR A 534 -11.97 -19.08 20.33
CA THR A 534 -10.93 -18.94 19.30
C THR A 534 -10.18 -17.63 19.50
N GLY A 535 -9.01 -17.69 20.13
CA GLY A 535 -8.08 -16.58 20.22
C GLY A 535 -7.30 -16.39 18.91
N TYR A 536 -7.82 -15.56 18.01
CA TYR A 536 -7.00 -14.88 17.01
C TYR A 536 -6.55 -13.55 17.60
N MET A 537 -5.23 -13.38 17.81
CA MET A 537 -4.64 -12.08 18.07
C MET A 537 -4.83 -11.20 16.83
N ALA A 538 -5.87 -10.38 16.84
CA ALA A 538 -6.04 -9.29 15.90
C ALA A 538 -5.00 -8.21 16.23
N TYR A 539 -3.95 -8.12 15.41
CA TYR A 539 -3.07 -6.96 15.43
C TYR A 539 -3.90 -5.71 15.07
N PRO A 540 -3.90 -4.66 15.92
CA PRO A 540 -4.67 -3.47 15.64
C PRO A 540 -4.10 -2.77 14.41
N TYR A 541 -4.90 -2.70 13.36
CA TYR A 541 -4.72 -1.72 12.30
C TYR A 541 -4.54 -0.35 12.95
N PRO A 542 -3.57 0.48 12.54
CA PRO A 542 -3.54 1.86 12.97
C PRO A 542 -4.86 2.49 12.52
N ALA A 543 -5.65 2.92 13.51
CA ALA A 543 -6.93 3.58 13.31
C ALA A 543 -6.76 4.68 12.25
N TYR A 544 -7.54 4.57 11.19
CA TYR A 544 -7.71 5.66 10.24
C TYR A 544 -8.08 6.90 11.05
N PRO A 545 -7.37 8.03 10.89
CA PRO A 545 -7.87 9.30 11.39
C PRO A 545 -9.27 9.50 10.78
N PRO A 546 -10.26 9.95 11.55
CA PRO A 546 -11.59 10.19 11.01
C PRO A 546 -11.47 11.05 9.77
N GLN A 547 -12.18 10.66 8.71
CA GLN A 547 -12.24 11.41 7.47
C GLN A 547 -12.65 12.85 7.80
N TYR A 548 -11.66 13.73 7.85
CA TYR A 548 -11.93 15.14 7.65
C TYR A 548 -12.39 15.25 6.20
N ASN A 549 -13.68 15.54 6.02
CA ASN A 549 -14.25 16.07 4.80
C ASN A 549 -13.39 17.25 4.33
N TYR A 550 -12.37 16.96 3.52
CA TYR A 550 -11.64 17.95 2.76
C TYR A 550 -12.22 17.90 1.35
N TYR A 551 -13.29 18.66 1.18
CA TYR A 551 -13.68 19.14 -0.14
C TYR A 551 -12.44 19.73 -0.81
N GLY A 552 -12.14 19.24 -2.00
CA GLY A 552 -11.24 19.93 -2.92
C GLY A 552 -11.77 21.35 -3.13
N TYR A 553 -10.87 22.31 -3.00
CA TYR A 553 -11.09 23.72 -3.34
C TYR A 553 -10.02 24.16 -4.31
#